data_AF-A0AAW1KFS5-F1
#
_entry.id   AF-A0AAW1KFS5-F1
#
_cell.length_a   1.000
_cell.length_b   1.000
_cell.length_c   1.000
_cell.angle_alpha   90.00
_cell.angle_beta   90.00
_cell.angle_gamma   90.00
#
_symmetry.space_group_name_H-M   'P 1'
#
loop_
_entity.id
_entity.type
_entity.pdbx_description
1 polymer ?
#
loop_
_entity_poly.entity_id
_entity_poly.type
_entity_poly.pdbx_seq_one_letter_code
_entity_poly.pdbx_strand_id
1 'polypeptide(L)'
;MEEIKKLETLQTKILQRISFLELAFPSSNTNHPTSLSTAAAAADDDATAERLSAILRSNAVADFDFKAVPADYYDRPLEVRRDLLGAASIHHLCKSIVLVNTQAPSHIVDCSNRNNSKYYIVVVQYTARFSADMVKNYLYSINDGKVPKKKFNCE
;
A
#
# COMPACT_ATOMS: atom_id res chain seq x y z
N MET A 1 25.23 -48.11 -1.01
CA MET A 1 24.16 -48.43 -0.02
C MET A 1 24.30 -47.57 1.24
N GLU A 2 25.51 -47.39 1.77
CA GLU A 2 25.77 -46.55 2.95
C GLU A 2 25.51 -45.04 2.74
N GLU A 3 25.86 -44.51 1.57
CA GLU A 3 25.60 -43.09 1.24
C GLU A 3 24.11 -42.77 1.10
N ILE A 4 23.32 -43.74 0.62
CA ILE A 4 21.86 -43.61 0.50
C ILE A 4 21.23 -43.55 1.90
N LYS A 5 21.66 -44.40 2.83
CA LYS A 5 21.19 -44.38 4.23
C LYS A 5 21.55 -43.06 4.94
N LYS A 6 22.74 -42.52 4.68
CA LYS A 6 23.14 -41.20 5.19
C LYS A 6 22.25 -40.10 4.65
N LEU A 7 21.90 -40.15 3.36
CA LEU A 7 21.01 -39.18 2.74
C LEU A 7 19.58 -39.25 3.31
N GLU A 8 19.03 -40.46 3.49
CA GLU A 8 17.73 -40.68 4.11
C GLU A 8 17.67 -40.15 5.55
N THR A 9 18.76 -40.34 6.31
CA THR A 9 18.89 -39.84 7.67
C THR A 9 18.90 -38.30 7.70
N LEU A 10 19.65 -37.68 6.78
CA LEU A 10 19.70 -36.22 6.65
C LEU A 10 18.35 -35.64 6.24
N GLN A 11 17.69 -36.25 5.25
CA GLN A 11 16.37 -35.82 4.78
C GLN A 11 15.32 -35.89 5.90
N THR A 12 15.31 -36.98 6.66
CA THR A 12 14.40 -37.15 7.81
C THR A 12 14.66 -36.08 8.87
N LYS A 13 15.92 -35.79 9.16
CA LYS A 13 16.30 -34.76 10.14
C LYS A 13 15.90 -33.36 9.70
N ILE A 14 16.00 -33.05 8.40
CA ILE A 14 15.54 -31.78 7.84
C ILE A 14 14.02 -31.65 7.98
N LEU A 15 13.26 -32.68 7.60
CA LEU A 15 11.80 -32.66 7.70
C LEU A 15 11.32 -32.51 9.15
N GLN A 16 11.98 -33.19 10.10
CA GLN A 16 11.70 -33.03 11.53
C GLN A 16 11.98 -31.60 12.02
N ARG A 17 13.04 -30.97 11.51
CA ARG A 17 13.39 -29.59 11.88
C ARG A 17 12.38 -28.59 11.32
N ILE A 18 11.92 -28.78 10.09
CA ILE A 18 10.87 -27.96 9.47
C ILE A 18 9.57 -28.09 10.27
N SER A 19 9.11 -29.32 10.54
CA SER A 19 7.90 -29.55 11.33
C SER A 19 7.99 -28.94 12.75
N PHE A 20 9.15 -29.05 13.40
CA PHE A 20 9.39 -28.38 14.67
C PHE A 20 9.30 -26.86 14.56
N LEU A 21 9.86 -26.27 13.50
CA LEU A 21 9.79 -24.82 13.29
C LEU A 21 8.37 -24.34 12.99
N GLU A 22 7.58 -25.10 12.23
CA GLU A 22 6.16 -24.80 11.98
C GLU A 22 5.32 -24.88 13.27
N LEU A 23 5.65 -25.82 14.17
CA LEU A 23 5.01 -25.94 15.48
C LEU A 23 5.46 -24.87 16.48
N ALA A 24 6.74 -24.51 16.46
CA ALA A 24 7.32 -23.51 17.36
C ALA A 24 6.96 -22.08 16.95
N PHE A 25 6.74 -21.86 15.66
CA PHE A 25 6.26 -20.61 15.08
C PHE A 25 4.94 -20.90 14.35
N PRO A 26 3.82 -21.10 15.08
CA PRO A 26 2.52 -21.00 14.43
C PRO A 26 2.51 -19.62 13.78
N SER A 27 2.32 -19.59 12.46
CA SER A 27 2.13 -18.35 11.69
C SER A 27 1.37 -17.40 12.57
N SER A 28 2.06 -16.36 13.04
CA SER A 28 1.54 -15.51 14.09
C SER A 28 0.40 -14.71 13.49
N ASN A 29 -0.78 -15.30 13.54
CA ASN A 29 -2.03 -14.58 13.60
C ASN A 29 -1.94 -13.82 14.93
N THR A 30 -1.35 -12.62 14.89
CA THR A 30 -1.09 -11.80 16.06
C THR A 30 -2.40 -11.23 16.59
N ASN A 31 -3.21 -12.09 17.20
CA ASN A 31 -4.11 -11.66 18.25
C ASN A 31 -3.25 -11.51 19.50
N HIS A 32 -2.67 -10.33 19.73
CA HIS A 32 -2.10 -10.01 21.04
C HIS A 32 -3.07 -9.12 21.83
N PRO A 33 -3.55 -9.59 23.00
CA PRO A 33 -4.28 -8.75 23.94
C PRO A 33 -3.25 -7.94 24.73
N THR A 34 -3.41 -6.61 24.88
CA THR A 34 -3.33 -5.92 26.19
C THR A 34 -3.46 -4.40 26.11
N SER A 35 -4.22 -3.91 27.09
CA SER A 35 -4.01 -2.70 27.90
C SER A 35 -4.95 -1.53 27.62
N LEU A 36 -5.93 -1.42 28.53
CA LEU A 36 -6.81 -0.28 28.72
C LEU A 36 -5.97 1.00 28.93
N SER A 37 -5.96 1.90 27.95
CA SER A 37 -6.15 3.35 28.14
C SER A 37 -5.92 4.15 26.84
N THR A 38 -6.64 3.83 25.75
CA THR A 38 -6.83 4.72 24.57
C THR A 38 -7.89 4.15 23.60
N ALA A 39 -8.99 3.61 24.14
CA ALA A 39 -9.94 2.79 23.37
C ALA A 39 -10.74 3.53 22.27
N ALA A 40 -10.72 4.87 22.22
CA ALA A 40 -11.51 5.63 21.26
C ALA A 40 -10.83 5.87 19.91
N ALA A 41 -9.49 5.86 19.85
CA ALA A 41 -8.73 6.13 18.62
C ALA A 41 -8.25 4.84 17.93
N ALA A 42 -7.90 3.80 18.69
CA ALA A 42 -7.39 2.55 18.14
C ALA A 42 -8.46 1.69 17.43
N ALA A 43 -9.73 1.83 17.82
CA ALA A 43 -10.82 1.07 17.22
C ALA A 43 -11.15 1.48 15.76
N ASP A 44 -10.88 2.74 15.40
CA ASP A 44 -11.17 3.28 14.06
C ASP A 44 -10.08 2.89 13.03
N ASP A 45 -8.82 2.86 13.47
CA ASP A 45 -7.69 2.41 12.66
C ASP A 45 -7.81 0.92 12.28
N ASP A 46 -8.25 0.08 13.22
CA ASP A 46 -8.44 -1.36 13.00
C ASP A 46 -9.59 -1.61 12.00
N ALA A 47 -10.73 -0.93 12.17
CA ALA A 47 -11.85 -1.03 11.23
C ALA A 47 -11.47 -0.58 9.80
N THR A 48 -10.63 0.45 9.67
CA THR A 48 -10.14 0.92 8.38
C THR A 48 -9.19 -0.10 7.74
N ALA A 49 -8.24 -0.64 8.49
CA ALA A 49 -7.31 -1.65 8.02
C ALA A 49 -8.03 -2.94 7.59
N GLU A 50 -9.03 -3.39 8.34
CA GLU A 50 -9.87 -4.53 7.99
C GLU A 50 -10.64 -4.30 6.68
N ARG A 51 -11.27 -3.12 6.55
CA ARG A 51 -12.00 -2.74 5.33
C ARG A 51 -11.08 -2.74 4.11
N LEU A 52 -9.89 -2.14 4.22
CA LEU A 52 -8.92 -2.10 3.13
C LEU A 52 -8.39 -3.50 2.81
N SER A 53 -8.15 -4.33 3.83
CA SER A 53 -7.75 -5.73 3.66
C SER A 53 -8.78 -6.54 2.87
N ALA A 54 -10.06 -6.35 3.17
CA ALA A 54 -11.15 -7.01 2.42
C ALA A 54 -11.18 -6.57 0.95
N ILE A 55 -10.97 -5.28 0.68
CA ILE A 55 -10.89 -4.75 -0.70
C ILE A 55 -9.69 -5.36 -1.44
N LEU A 56 -8.50 -5.40 -0.84
CA LEU A 56 -7.31 -5.99 -1.45
C LEU A 56 -7.50 -7.48 -1.78
N ARG A 57 -7.99 -8.26 -0.81
CA ARG A 57 -8.25 -9.70 -1.01
C ARG A 57 -9.29 -9.98 -2.08
N SER A 58 -10.38 -9.19 -2.12
CA SER A 58 -11.40 -9.33 -3.18
C SER A 58 -10.89 -8.97 -4.58
N ASN A 59 -9.78 -8.24 -4.67
CA ASN A 59 -9.09 -7.91 -5.93
C ASN A 59 -7.85 -8.79 -6.17
N ALA A 60 -7.78 -9.97 -5.53
CA ALA A 60 -6.68 -10.95 -5.68
C ALA A 60 -5.30 -10.44 -5.25
N VAL A 61 -5.23 -9.40 -4.40
CA VAL A 61 -4.00 -8.99 -3.73
C VAL A 61 -3.93 -9.73 -2.40
N ALA A 62 -3.14 -10.81 -2.38
CA ALA A 62 -3.05 -11.72 -1.23
C ALA A 62 -1.90 -11.38 -0.26
N ASP A 63 -0.87 -10.68 -0.74
CA ASP A 63 0.32 -10.36 0.04
C ASP A 63 0.42 -8.85 0.26
N PHE A 64 0.11 -8.43 1.49
CA PHE A 64 0.19 -7.04 1.94
C PHE A 64 0.27 -7.00 3.47
N ASP A 65 0.84 -5.91 3.99
CA ASP A 65 0.98 -5.67 5.43
C ASP A 65 0.67 -4.21 5.74
N PHE A 66 -0.17 -3.97 6.75
CA PHE A 66 -0.50 -2.64 7.24
C PHE A 66 0.31 -2.36 8.50
N LYS A 67 1.12 -1.29 8.48
CA LYS A 67 2.00 -0.94 9.60
C LYS A 67 1.51 0.29 10.34
N ALA A 68 1.27 0.15 11.62
CA ALA A 68 1.10 1.27 12.53
C ALA A 68 2.45 1.99 12.70
N VAL A 69 2.43 3.32 12.63
CA VAL A 69 3.62 4.17 12.78
C VAL A 69 3.39 5.20 13.87
N PRO A 70 4.46 5.74 14.50
CA PRO A 70 4.32 6.80 15.48
C PRO A 70 3.58 8.02 14.94
N ALA A 71 2.91 8.78 15.82
CA ALA A 71 2.12 9.95 15.42
C ALA A 71 2.95 11.05 14.71
N ASP A 72 4.24 11.15 15.01
CA ASP A 72 5.18 12.10 14.39
C ASP A 72 5.80 11.56 13.08
N TYR A 73 5.27 10.48 12.51
CA TYR A 73 5.80 9.83 11.30
C TYR A 73 6.05 10.82 10.14
N TYR A 74 5.11 11.75 9.91
CA TYR A 74 5.22 12.72 8.81
C TYR A 74 6.18 13.88 9.09
N ASP A 75 6.65 14.04 10.32
CA ASP A 75 7.65 15.06 10.69
C ASP A 75 9.08 14.50 10.61
N ARG A 76 9.22 13.17 10.60
CA ARG A 76 10.51 12.48 10.53
C ARG A 76 11.12 12.54 9.12
N PRO A 77 12.46 12.48 8.99
CA PRO A 77 13.12 12.38 7.69
C PRO A 77 12.81 11.06 6.97
N LEU A 78 12.98 11.03 5.64
CA LEU A 78 12.55 9.90 4.80
C LEU A 78 13.28 8.60 5.13
N GLU A 79 14.54 8.68 5.56
CA GLU A 79 15.35 7.54 5.97
C GLU A 79 14.74 6.83 7.19
N VAL A 80 14.27 7.62 8.16
CA VAL A 80 13.60 7.08 9.35
C VAL A 80 12.25 6.47 8.98
N ARG A 81 11.49 7.10 8.07
CA ARG A 81 10.23 6.53 7.58
C ARG A 81 10.43 5.20 6.84
N ARG A 82 11.49 5.11 6.02
CA ARG A 82 11.91 3.87 5.35
C ARG A 82 12.14 2.77 6.38
N ASP A 83 12.88 3.07 7.44
CA ASP A 83 13.22 2.09 8.47
C ASP A 83 11.98 1.63 9.25
N LEU A 84 11.10 2.55 9.62
CA LEU A 84 9.82 2.25 10.28
C LEU A 84 8.91 1.34 9.43
N LEU A 85 8.87 1.59 8.12
CA LEU A 85 8.07 0.79 7.19
C LEU A 85 8.80 -0.48 6.71
N GLY A 86 10.08 -0.64 7.00
CA GLY A 86 10.90 -1.74 6.48
C GLY A 86 11.05 -1.72 4.95
N ALA A 87 11.04 -0.55 4.33
CA ALA A 87 11.21 -0.41 2.89
C ALA A 87 12.68 -0.57 2.47
N ALA A 88 12.95 -1.16 1.30
CA ALA A 88 14.32 -1.38 0.83
C ALA A 88 15.11 -0.09 0.55
N SER A 89 14.42 1.00 0.20
CA SER A 89 15.03 2.31 -0.07
C SER A 89 13.97 3.41 0.07
N ILE A 90 14.40 4.67 0.27
CA ILE A 90 13.53 5.84 0.29
C ILE A 90 12.75 6.02 -1.02
N HIS A 91 13.26 5.50 -2.14
CA HIS A 91 12.60 5.54 -3.44
C HIS A 91 11.41 4.57 -3.57
N HIS A 92 11.24 3.63 -2.63
CA HIS A 92 10.06 2.78 -2.55
C HIS A 92 8.94 3.41 -1.71
N LEU A 93 9.21 4.54 -1.05
CA LEU A 93 8.18 5.27 -0.32
C LEU A 93 7.34 6.06 -1.32
N CYS A 94 6.04 5.80 -1.33
CA CYS A 94 5.07 6.49 -2.16
C CYS A 94 4.04 7.23 -1.32
N LYS A 95 3.47 8.29 -1.90
CA LYS A 95 2.29 8.99 -1.39
C LYS A 95 1.22 9.05 -2.46
N SER A 96 -0.02 8.96 -2.03
CA SER A 96 -1.19 9.20 -2.87
C SER A 96 -1.65 10.64 -2.69
N ILE A 97 -1.82 11.38 -3.77
CA ILE A 97 -2.32 12.76 -3.78
C ILE A 97 -3.68 12.76 -4.46
N VAL A 98 -4.70 13.28 -3.78
CA VAL A 98 -6.02 13.53 -4.38
C VAL A 98 -6.00 14.92 -5.01
N LEU A 99 -6.35 15.00 -6.28
CA LEU A 99 -6.42 16.23 -7.07
C LEU A 99 -7.85 16.49 -7.49
N VAL A 100 -8.26 17.76 -7.49
CA VAL A 100 -9.58 18.18 -7.95
C VAL A 100 -9.43 18.87 -9.31
N ASN A 101 -10.16 18.40 -10.32
CA ASN A 101 -10.28 19.12 -11.58
C ASN A 101 -11.26 20.28 -11.43
N THR A 102 -10.73 21.47 -11.17
CA THR A 102 -11.53 22.70 -10.96
C THR A 102 -12.24 23.17 -12.23
N GLN A 103 -11.75 22.76 -13.41
CA GLN A 103 -12.32 23.09 -14.72
C GLN A 103 -13.27 22.00 -15.28
N ALA A 104 -13.55 20.95 -14.50
CA ALA A 104 -14.56 19.97 -14.87
C ALA A 104 -15.94 20.65 -15.02
N PRO A 105 -16.66 20.41 -16.14
CA PRO A 105 -18.03 20.90 -16.32
C PRO A 105 -18.95 20.53 -15.15
N SER A 106 -19.97 21.33 -14.89
CA SER A 106 -20.89 21.14 -13.76
C SER A 106 -21.64 19.80 -13.74
N HIS A 107 -21.83 19.16 -14.90
CA HIS A 107 -22.43 17.83 -15.00
C HIS A 107 -21.46 16.69 -14.60
N ILE A 108 -20.16 16.98 -14.47
CA ILE A 108 -19.14 16.02 -14.04
C ILE A 108 -18.89 16.25 -12.55
N VAL A 109 -19.56 15.44 -11.73
CA VAL A 109 -19.53 15.56 -10.27
C VAL A 109 -18.76 14.41 -9.60
N ASP A 110 -18.45 13.36 -10.35
CA ASP A 110 -17.98 12.09 -9.83
C ASP A 110 -16.74 11.55 -10.58
N CYS A 111 -16.44 10.28 -10.32
CA CYS A 111 -15.33 9.52 -10.92
C CYS A 111 -15.80 8.53 -12.00
N SER A 112 -17.03 8.67 -12.52
CA SER A 112 -17.65 7.66 -13.40
C SER A 112 -16.94 7.51 -14.74
N ASN A 113 -16.33 8.60 -15.26
CA ASN A 113 -15.56 8.57 -16.49
C ASN A 113 -14.07 8.78 -16.20
N ARG A 114 -13.29 7.69 -16.18
CA ARG A 114 -11.84 7.71 -15.92
C ARG A 114 -11.05 8.72 -16.78
N ASN A 115 -11.54 9.00 -18.00
CA ASN A 115 -10.88 9.92 -18.93
C ASN A 115 -11.24 11.39 -18.62
N ASN A 116 -12.34 11.66 -17.94
CA ASN A 116 -12.81 13.01 -17.61
C ASN A 116 -13.61 13.00 -16.28
N SER A 117 -12.88 12.83 -15.18
CA SER A 117 -13.41 12.77 -13.81
C SER A 117 -13.27 14.12 -13.10
N LYS A 118 -14.08 14.34 -12.06
CA LYS A 118 -13.91 15.48 -11.16
C LYS A 118 -12.68 15.34 -10.27
N TYR A 119 -12.38 14.11 -9.85
CA TYR A 119 -11.29 13.80 -8.93
C TYR A 119 -10.31 12.81 -9.54
N TYR A 120 -9.03 13.00 -9.23
CA TYR A 120 -7.95 12.12 -9.65
C TYR A 120 -7.07 11.76 -8.46
N ILE A 121 -6.58 10.52 -8.40
CA ILE A 121 -5.57 10.11 -7.43
C ILE A 121 -4.28 9.85 -8.19
N VAL A 122 -3.19 10.47 -7.73
CA VAL A 122 -1.86 10.28 -8.30
C VAL A 122 -0.95 9.70 -7.23
N VAL A 123 -0.36 8.55 -7.52
CA VAL A 123 0.64 7.91 -6.65
C VAL A 123 2.03 8.33 -7.12
N VAL A 124 2.80 8.98 -6.26
CA VAL A 124 4.16 9.44 -6.56
C VAL A 124 5.13 9.04 -5.46
N GLN A 125 6.40 8.84 -5.81
CA GLN A 125 7.46 8.62 -4.82
C GLN A 125 7.68 9.89 -3.98
N TYR A 126 8.06 9.73 -2.71
CA TYR A 126 8.40 10.86 -1.84
C TYR A 126 9.57 11.70 -2.38
N THR A 127 10.52 11.07 -3.07
CA THR A 127 11.67 11.75 -3.68
C THR A 127 11.34 12.43 -5.00
N ALA A 128 10.21 12.08 -5.63
CA ALA A 128 9.80 12.66 -6.90
C ALA A 128 9.10 14.01 -6.71
N ARG A 129 9.39 14.95 -7.59
CA ARG A 129 8.64 16.21 -7.67
C ARG A 129 7.34 15.95 -8.42
N PHE A 130 6.22 16.20 -7.74
CA PHE A 130 4.92 16.20 -8.38
C PHE A 130 4.84 17.31 -9.43
N SER A 131 4.32 17.00 -10.62
CA SER A 131 4.08 17.97 -11.70
C SER A 131 2.66 17.84 -12.19
N ALA A 132 1.86 18.89 -11.94
CA ALA A 132 0.50 18.98 -12.45
C ALA A 132 0.45 18.97 -13.99
N ASP A 133 1.47 19.53 -14.66
CA ASP A 133 1.55 19.53 -16.12
C ASP A 133 1.73 18.12 -16.70
N MET A 134 2.51 17.26 -16.04
CA MET A 134 2.61 15.85 -16.44
C MET A 134 1.24 15.15 -16.35
N VAL A 135 0.47 15.42 -15.29
CA VAL A 135 -0.89 14.89 -15.14
C VAL A 135 -1.79 15.40 -16.27
N LYS A 136 -1.79 16.70 -16.56
CA LYS A 136 -2.58 17.31 -17.65
C LYS A 136 -2.22 16.71 -19.01
N ASN A 137 -0.93 16.50 -19.27
CA ASN A 137 -0.46 15.90 -20.52
C ASN A 137 -0.87 14.43 -20.64
N TYR A 138 -0.78 13.66 -19.56
CA TYR A 138 -1.24 12.28 -19.52
C TYR A 138 -2.75 12.20 -19.77
N LEU A 139 -3.56 13.00 -19.05
CA LEU A 139 -5.01 13.06 -19.25
C LEU A 139 -5.39 13.47 -20.67
N TYR A 140 -4.63 14.38 -21.29
CA TYR A 140 -4.84 14.75 -22.69
C TYR A 140 -4.57 13.57 -23.64
N SER A 141 -3.51 12.81 -23.41
CA SER A 141 -3.16 11.64 -24.25
C SER A 141 -4.20 10.52 -24.17
N ILE A 142 -4.72 10.20 -22.98
CA ILE A 142 -5.75 9.14 -22.82
C ILE A 142 -7.12 9.54 -23.40
N ASN A 143 -7.32 10.82 -23.71
CA ASN A 143 -8.52 11.36 -24.34
C ASN A 143 -8.40 11.46 -25.87
N ASP A 144 -7.33 10.93 -26.48
CA ASP A 144 -7.03 11.11 -27.91
C ASP A 144 -7.04 12.59 -28.35
N GLY A 145 -6.74 13.52 -27.44
CA GLY A 145 -6.85 14.96 -27.70
C GLY A 145 -8.26 15.54 -27.86
N LYS A 146 -9.32 14.74 -27.63
CA LYS A 146 -10.72 15.19 -27.73
C LYS A 146 -11.10 16.22 -26.66
N VAL A 147 -10.47 16.14 -25.49
CA VAL A 147 -10.66 17.10 -24.39
C VAL A 147 -9.48 18.07 -24.38
N PRO A 148 -9.69 19.39 -24.56
CA PRO A 148 -8.61 20.36 -24.53
C PRO A 148 -7.88 20.39 -23.17
N LYS A 149 -6.56 20.54 -23.18
CA LYS A 149 -5.72 20.62 -21.96
C LYS A 149 -6.22 21.64 -20.93
N LYS A 150 -6.82 22.75 -21.39
CA LYS A 150 -7.38 23.82 -20.54
C LYS A 150 -8.51 23.34 -19.62
N LYS A 151 -9.16 22.22 -19.94
CA LYS A 151 -10.24 21.62 -19.13
C LYS A 151 -9.72 20.71 -18.02
N PHE A 152 -8.41 20.52 -17.93
CA PHE A 152 -7.77 19.80 -16.84
C PHE A 152 -6.99 20.81 -16.01
N ASN A 153 -7.59 21.25 -14.90
CA ASN A 153 -6.88 22.00 -13.88
C ASN A 153 -6.92 21.22 -12.57
N CYS A 154 -5.94 20.33 -12.43
CA CYS A 154 -5.77 19.45 -11.28
C CYS A 154 -4.92 20.18 -10.22
N GLU A 155 -5.58 20.69 -9.20
CA GLU A 155 -5.00 21.33 -8.01
C GLU A 155 -5.26 20.48 -6.76
#